data_AF-A0A967I0Y9-F1
#
_entry.id   AF-A0A967I0Y9-F1
#
_cell.length_a   1.000
_cell.length_b   1.000
_cell.length_c   1.000
_cell.angle_alpha   90.00
_cell.angle_beta   90.00
_cell.angle_gamma   90.00
#
_symmetry.space_group_name_H-M   'P 1'
#
loop_
_entity.id
_entity.type
_entity.pdbx_description
1 polymer ?
#
loop_
_entity_poly.entity_id
_entity_poly.type
_entity_poly.pdbx_seq_one_letter_code
_entity_poly.pdbx_strand_id
1 'polypeptide(L)'
;MCDIIWCKQEVDGKTCDTINYLDPYCFWDWEGTINCAECKTVYYIHMIKGFMYKGPDVRPGEEPDTSPLYADKPYEGYANYRDGIEGRTRPYECKPRSWLTGVADMVKFSIRGRPVRGWRPQPPSAGLAGSFGFNWDIQKLSPEIWEEYQEKLAKGEVRDF
;
A
#
# COMPACT_ATOMS: atom_id res chain seq x y z
N MET A 1 3.59 -2.70 -1.08
CA MET A 1 3.49 -1.84 0.11
C MET A 1 2.50 -2.54 1.02
N CYS A 2 2.87 -2.83 2.26
CA CYS A 2 1.92 -3.26 3.29
C CYS A 2 1.26 -2.02 3.88
N ASP A 3 0.51 -2.17 4.97
CA ASP A 3 -0.07 -1.03 5.68
C ASP A 3 0.97 0.01 6.12
N ILE A 4 0.47 1.17 6.54
CA ILE A 4 1.28 2.29 7.01
C ILE A 4 0.95 2.59 8.47
N ILE A 5 1.92 3.13 9.21
CA ILE A 5 1.70 3.70 10.53
C ILE A 5 1.84 5.21 10.43
N TRP A 6 0.72 5.94 10.48
CA TRP A 6 0.75 7.38 10.65
C TRP A 6 0.90 7.71 12.13
N CYS A 7 2.10 8.13 12.53
CA CYS A 7 2.39 8.52 13.90
C CYS A 7 1.68 9.83 14.25
N LYS A 8 0.86 9.80 15.30
CA LYS A 8 0.11 10.96 15.84
C LYS A 8 0.47 11.27 17.30
N GLN A 9 1.64 10.82 17.73
CA GLN A 9 2.08 11.00 19.11
C GLN A 9 2.56 12.44 19.33
N GLU A 10 2.26 12.94 20.52
CA GLU A 10 2.75 14.24 21.01
C GLU A 10 4.14 14.06 21.61
N VAL A 11 5.14 14.70 21.02
CA VAL A 11 6.53 14.71 21.51
C VAL A 11 7.02 16.14 21.55
N ASP A 12 7.55 16.57 22.70
CA ASP A 12 8.03 17.94 22.94
C ASP A 12 7.00 19.04 22.60
N GLY A 13 5.72 18.75 22.84
CA GLY A 13 4.61 19.68 22.60
C GLY A 13 4.22 19.85 21.13
N LYS A 14 4.63 18.91 20.26
CA LYS A 14 4.24 18.85 18.84
C LYS A 14 3.80 17.44 18.44
N THR A 15 2.78 17.36 17.60
CA THR A 15 2.39 16.12 16.93
C THR A 15 3.47 15.69 15.94
N CYS A 16 3.91 14.43 16.00
CA CYS A 16 4.98 13.92 15.14
C CYS A 16 4.62 13.86 13.64
N ASP A 17 3.37 13.48 13.32
CA ASP A 17 2.79 13.44 11.97
C ASP A 17 3.56 12.66 10.88
N THR A 18 4.55 11.85 11.27
CA THR A 18 5.38 11.07 10.34
C THR A 18 4.64 9.81 9.90
N ILE A 19 4.60 9.55 8.59
CA ILE A 19 4.06 8.31 8.02
C ILE A 19 5.21 7.31 7.85
N ASN A 20 5.08 6.16 8.49
CA ASN A 20 6.05 5.07 8.43
C ASN A 20 5.50 4.00 7.48
N TYR A 21 6.21 3.74 6.38
CA TYR A 21 5.78 2.78 5.38
C TYR A 21 6.33 1.40 5.69
N LEU A 22 5.43 0.42 5.82
CA LEU A 22 5.80 -0.97 6.02
C LEU A 22 5.93 -1.65 4.65
N ASP A 23 7.14 -2.11 4.35
CA ASP A 23 7.40 -2.79 3.09
C ASP A 23 6.98 -4.27 3.18
N PRO A 24 6.47 -4.84 2.08
CA PRO A 24 6.04 -6.23 2.07
C PRO A 24 7.19 -7.20 2.24
N TYR A 25 8.44 -6.81 1.98
CA TYR A 25 9.57 -7.73 2.11
C TYR A 25 10.00 -7.96 3.56
N CYS A 26 9.53 -7.14 4.50
CA CYS A 26 9.78 -7.36 5.92
C CYS A 26 8.49 -7.67 6.68
N PHE A 27 7.37 -7.07 6.28
CA PHE A 27 6.15 -7.04 7.08
C PHE A 27 4.97 -7.84 6.48
N TRP A 28 5.22 -8.81 5.59
CA TRP A 28 4.14 -9.62 4.99
C TRP A 28 3.42 -10.49 6.02
N ASP A 29 4.17 -11.30 6.77
CA ASP A 29 3.66 -12.11 7.88
C ASP A 29 4.63 -11.89 9.05
N TRP A 30 4.40 -10.83 9.81
CA TRP A 30 5.35 -10.33 10.80
C TRP A 30 4.64 -9.86 12.07
N GLU A 31 5.21 -10.18 13.22
CA GLU A 31 4.73 -9.76 14.53
C GLU A 31 5.90 -9.29 15.38
N GLY A 32 5.74 -8.15 16.05
CA GLY A 32 6.78 -7.56 16.90
C GLY A 32 6.61 -6.07 17.11
N THR A 33 7.66 -5.42 17.57
CA THR A 33 7.71 -3.98 17.81
C THR A 33 8.50 -3.20 16.76
N ILE A 34 8.00 -2.03 16.38
CA ILE A 34 8.58 -1.15 15.38
C ILE A 34 8.60 0.30 15.86
N ASN A 35 9.69 1.04 15.63
CA ASN A 35 9.74 2.46 15.98
C ASN A 35 9.18 3.38 14.88
N CYS A 36 8.68 4.55 15.28
CA CYS A 36 8.56 5.68 14.37
C CYS A 36 9.96 6.20 13.98
N ALA A 37 10.17 6.45 12.69
CA ALA A 37 11.45 6.95 12.18
C ALA A 37 11.83 8.33 12.74
N GLU A 38 10.83 9.14 13.14
CA GLU A 38 11.06 10.48 13.69
C GLU A 38 11.16 10.48 15.23
N CYS A 39 10.02 10.33 15.90
CA CYS A 39 9.91 10.55 17.34
C CYS A 39 10.27 9.33 18.21
N LYS A 40 10.69 8.21 17.59
CA LYS A 40 11.07 6.96 18.27
C LYS A 40 9.98 6.25 19.05
N THR A 41 8.74 6.72 19.04
CA THR A 41 7.64 5.95 19.65
C THR A 41 7.60 4.55 19.07
N VAL A 42 7.56 3.56 19.95
CA VAL A 42 7.52 2.15 19.58
C VAL A 42 6.07 1.67 19.55
N TYR A 43 5.76 0.91 18.50
CA TYR A 43 4.45 0.33 18.23
C TYR A 43 4.58 -1.18 18.14
N TYR A 44 3.70 -1.92 18.80
CA TYR A 44 3.50 -3.32 18.51
C TYR A 44 2.53 -3.45 17.32
N ILE A 45 2.89 -4.28 16.35
CA ILE A 45 2.03 -4.64 15.22
C ILE A 45 2.07 -6.16 14.98
N HIS A 46 0.97 -6.67 14.44
CA HIS A 46 0.88 -8.02 13.89
C HIS A 46 0.26 -7.93 12.50
N MET A 47 1.05 -8.33 11.51
CA MET A 47 0.73 -8.32 10.09
C MET A 47 0.45 -9.73 9.61
N ILE A 48 -0.63 -9.91 8.85
CA ILE A 48 -0.97 -11.16 8.16
C ILE A 48 -1.21 -10.84 6.69
N LYS A 49 -0.46 -11.47 5.79
CA LYS A 49 -0.50 -11.25 4.33
C LYS A 49 -0.43 -9.77 3.94
N GLY A 50 0.35 -8.99 4.69
CA GLY A 50 0.60 -7.58 4.47
C GLY A 50 -0.45 -6.62 4.99
N PHE A 51 -1.50 -7.12 5.66
CA PHE A 51 -2.51 -6.31 6.35
C PHE A 51 -2.29 -6.32 7.86
N MET A 52 -2.50 -5.19 8.51
CA MET A 52 -2.40 -5.05 9.95
C MET A 52 -3.59 -5.72 10.63
N TYR A 53 -3.35 -6.93 11.13
CA TYR A 53 -4.34 -7.73 11.85
C TYR A 53 -4.54 -7.22 13.28
N LYS A 54 -3.47 -6.74 13.92
CA LYS A 54 -3.51 -6.14 15.26
C LYS A 54 -2.49 -5.01 15.39
N GLY A 55 -2.83 -4.03 16.23
CA GLY A 55 -2.08 -2.78 16.38
C GLY A 55 -2.59 -1.68 15.43
N PRO A 56 -1.88 -0.55 15.32
CA PRO A 56 -0.62 -0.26 16.00
C PRO A 56 -0.86 0.15 17.46
N ASP A 57 -0.34 -0.64 18.40
CA ASP A 57 -0.48 -0.38 19.83
C ASP A 57 0.80 0.28 20.36
N VAL A 58 0.69 1.42 21.04
CA VAL A 58 1.86 2.12 21.59
C VAL A 58 2.50 1.32 22.73
N ARG A 59 3.81 1.13 22.67
CA ARG A 59 4.64 0.41 23.65
C ARG A 59 5.73 1.34 24.21
N PRO A 60 5.40 2.22 25.15
CA PRO A 60 6.36 3.19 25.65
C PRO A 60 7.48 2.50 26.43
N GLY A 61 8.74 2.86 26.14
CA GLY A 61 9.92 2.36 26.86
C GLY A 61 10.42 0.98 26.41
N GLU A 62 9.76 0.31 25.47
CA GLU A 62 10.26 -0.91 24.85
C GLU A 62 11.28 -0.59 23.74
N GLU A 63 12.26 -1.48 23.53
CA GLU A 63 13.13 -1.39 22.35
C GLU A 63 12.41 -1.97 21.13
N PRO A 64 12.56 -1.34 19.95
CA PRO A 64 11.95 -1.85 18.73
C PRO A 64 12.72 -3.07 18.21
N ASP A 65 12.02 -4.13 17.83
CA ASP A 65 12.62 -5.28 17.12
C ASP A 65 13.17 -4.86 15.75
N THR A 66 12.52 -3.88 15.10
CA THR A 66 12.95 -3.35 13.81
C THR A 66 12.47 -1.92 13.55
N SER A 67 12.85 -1.36 12.40
CA SER A 67 12.48 -0.02 11.95
C SER A 67 11.76 -0.08 10.60
N PRO A 68 10.97 0.95 10.22
CA PRO A 68 10.42 1.05 8.87
C PRO A 68 11.54 1.16 7.83
N LEU A 69 11.24 0.77 6.59
CA LEU A 69 12.20 0.94 5.49
C LEU A 69 12.27 2.39 5.03
N TYR A 70 11.12 3.08 5.02
CA TYR A 70 10.97 4.45 4.55
C TYR A 70 9.93 5.17 5.39
N ALA A 71 10.14 6.47 5.60
CA ALA A 71 9.15 7.33 6.25
C ALA A 71 9.15 8.72 5.63
N ASP A 72 7.99 9.37 5.59
CA ASP A 72 7.86 10.75 5.13
C ASP A 72 7.01 11.62 6.05
N LYS A 73 7.11 12.92 5.82
CA LYS A 73 6.42 13.97 6.55
C LYS A 73 5.60 14.81 5.56
N PRO A 74 4.33 14.47 5.33
CA PRO A 74 3.52 15.10 4.29
C PRO A 74 3.36 16.61 4.48
N TYR A 75 3.35 17.08 5.73
CA TYR A 75 3.20 18.50 6.06
C TYR A 75 4.51 19.30 6.03
N GLU A 76 5.67 18.63 5.94
CA GLU A 76 6.99 19.26 5.84
C GLU A 76 7.54 19.16 4.40
N GLY A 77 6.68 19.40 3.41
CA GLY A 77 7.07 19.32 2.00
C GLY A 77 7.54 17.92 1.57
N TYR A 78 7.00 16.86 2.18
CA TYR A 78 7.41 15.47 1.96
C TYR A 78 8.91 15.21 2.25
N ALA A 79 9.45 15.92 3.24
CA ALA A 79 10.73 15.54 3.86
C ALA A 79 10.67 14.06 4.27
N ASN A 80 11.76 13.32 4.08
CA ASN A 80 11.77 11.88 4.21
C ASN A 80 13.03 11.32 4.86
N TYR A 81 12.87 10.14 5.45
CA TYR A 81 13.93 9.26 5.89
C TYR A 81 14.01 8.08 4.93
N ARG A 82 15.13 8.01 4.20
CA ARG A 82 15.46 6.90 3.31
C ARG A 82 15.96 5.70 4.11
N ASP A 83 16.08 4.56 3.45
CA ASP A 83 16.56 3.33 4.03
C ASP A 83 17.99 3.45 4.59
N GLY A 84 18.26 2.74 5.68
CA GLY A 84 19.59 2.63 6.28
C GLY A 84 20.05 3.80 7.16
N ILE A 85 19.18 4.76 7.48
CA ILE A 85 19.50 5.81 8.45
C ILE A 85 19.46 5.24 9.87
N GLU A 86 20.62 5.21 10.54
CA GLU A 86 20.81 4.62 11.86
C GLU A 86 19.79 5.11 12.89
N GLY A 87 19.19 4.15 13.60
CA GLY A 87 18.15 4.37 14.61
C GLY A 87 16.81 4.87 14.07
N ARG A 88 16.68 5.20 12.78
CA ARG A 88 15.44 5.73 12.16
C ARG A 88 14.77 4.70 11.27
N THR A 89 15.54 4.13 10.36
CA THR A 89 15.07 3.24 9.29
C THR A 89 16.03 2.07 9.14
N ARG A 90 15.51 0.90 8.79
CA ARG A 90 16.34 -0.28 8.52
C ARG A 90 16.98 -0.18 7.12
N PRO A 91 18.12 -0.86 6.87
CA PRO A 91 18.66 -0.99 5.52
C PRO A 91 17.76 -1.86 4.62
N TYR A 92 17.81 -1.64 3.31
CA TYR A 92 17.11 -2.50 2.36
C TYR A 92 17.85 -3.83 2.14
N GLU A 93 17.17 -4.95 2.42
CA GLU A 93 17.80 -6.29 2.40
C GLU A 93 17.55 -7.08 1.10
N CYS A 94 16.94 -6.46 0.07
CA CYS A 94 16.67 -7.10 -1.23
C CYS A 94 16.05 -8.52 -1.13
N LYS A 95 15.17 -8.78 -0.15
CA LYS A 95 14.62 -10.12 0.05
C LYS A 95 13.81 -10.58 -1.18
N PRO A 96 14.06 -11.78 -1.73
CA PRO A 96 13.42 -12.25 -2.95
C PRO A 96 11.91 -12.42 -2.74
N ARG A 97 11.09 -12.21 -3.78
CA ARG A 97 9.63 -12.20 -3.69
C ARG A 97 8.99 -13.60 -3.52
N SER A 98 9.78 -14.68 -3.56
CA SER A 98 9.30 -16.06 -3.63
C SER A 98 8.50 -16.52 -2.41
N TRP A 99 8.69 -15.88 -1.26
CA TRP A 99 7.98 -16.19 -0.01
C TRP A 99 6.77 -15.28 0.25
N LEU A 100 6.53 -14.25 -0.58
CA LEU A 100 5.30 -13.47 -0.51
C LEU A 100 4.15 -14.31 -1.05
N THR A 101 3.43 -14.96 -0.14
CA THR A 101 2.31 -15.82 -0.48
C THR A 101 1.02 -15.01 -0.58
N GLY A 102 0.28 -15.14 -1.67
CA GLY A 102 -0.96 -14.40 -1.88
C GLY A 102 -1.38 -14.38 -3.33
N VAL A 103 -2.63 -14.00 -3.58
CA VAL A 103 -3.14 -13.73 -4.92
C VAL A 103 -3.31 -12.23 -5.02
N ALA A 104 -2.85 -11.61 -6.11
CA ALA A 104 -3.09 -10.18 -6.33
C ALA A 104 -4.60 -9.91 -6.35
N ASP A 105 -5.05 -8.92 -5.59
CA ASP A 105 -6.45 -8.53 -5.59
C ASP A 105 -6.86 -8.05 -6.99
N MET A 106 -7.90 -8.69 -7.51
CA MET A 106 -8.40 -8.44 -8.84
C MET A 106 -9.45 -7.34 -8.80
N VAL A 107 -9.03 -6.11 -9.09
CA VAL A 107 -9.92 -4.94 -9.08
C VAL A 107 -10.53 -4.71 -10.46
N LYS A 108 -11.86 -4.85 -10.57
CA LYS A 108 -12.64 -4.56 -11.78
C LYS A 108 -12.89 -3.07 -11.96
N PHE A 109 -13.25 -2.39 -10.87
CA PHE A 109 -13.66 -0.99 -10.84
C PHE A 109 -12.86 -0.21 -9.82
N SER A 110 -12.53 1.02 -10.18
CA SER A 110 -11.98 2.01 -9.26
C SER A 110 -13.03 2.39 -8.21
N ILE A 111 -12.58 3.09 -7.17
CA ILE A 111 -13.46 3.70 -6.15
C ILE A 111 -14.52 4.64 -6.75
N ARG A 112 -14.32 5.12 -7.99
CA ARG A 112 -15.27 5.98 -8.73
C ARG A 112 -16.28 5.19 -9.56
N GLY A 113 -16.29 3.87 -9.46
CA GLY A 113 -17.14 3.00 -10.28
C GLY A 113 -16.70 2.87 -11.74
N ARG A 114 -15.57 3.49 -12.12
CA ARG A 114 -15.01 3.38 -13.48
C ARG A 114 -14.16 2.11 -13.63
N PRO A 115 -14.23 1.42 -14.77
CA PRO A 115 -13.46 0.20 -15.00
C PRO A 115 -11.96 0.43 -14.95
N VAL A 116 -11.20 -0.59 -14.55
CA VAL A 116 -9.74 -0.54 -14.44
C VAL A 116 -9.08 -1.37 -15.55
N ARG A 117 -8.14 -0.76 -16.29
CA ARG A 117 -7.38 -1.44 -17.35
C ARG A 117 -6.61 -2.66 -16.86
N GLY A 118 -6.24 -2.69 -15.59
CA GLY A 118 -5.54 -3.81 -14.94
C GLY A 118 -6.39 -5.07 -14.72
N TRP A 119 -7.68 -5.06 -15.05
CA TRP A 119 -8.53 -6.26 -15.02
C TRP A 119 -7.94 -7.33 -15.95
N ARG A 120 -7.64 -8.50 -15.37
CA ARG A 120 -6.67 -9.48 -15.91
C ARG A 120 -7.21 -10.65 -16.74
N PRO A 121 -8.52 -10.97 -16.83
CA PRO A 121 -9.04 -11.82 -17.89
C PRO A 121 -9.41 -10.95 -19.10
N GLN A 122 -8.41 -10.38 -19.75
CA GLN A 122 -8.63 -9.79 -21.07
C GLN A 122 -8.67 -10.95 -22.08
N PRO A 123 -9.67 -11.03 -22.96
CA PRO A 123 -9.64 -11.95 -24.07
C PRO A 123 -8.38 -11.64 -24.89
N PRO A 124 -7.81 -12.62 -25.61
CA PRO A 124 -6.72 -12.38 -26.54
C PRO A 124 -7.16 -11.41 -27.64
N SER A 125 -7.00 -10.11 -27.40
CA SER A 125 -7.27 -9.09 -28.39
C SER A 125 -5.93 -8.78 -29.04
N ALA A 126 -5.70 -9.42 -30.17
CA ALA A 126 -4.45 -9.33 -30.91
C ALA A 126 -4.29 -7.92 -31.53
N GLY A 127 -3.47 -7.08 -30.91
CA GLY A 127 -2.62 -6.17 -31.66
C GLY A 127 -1.38 -6.91 -32.18
N LEU A 128 -0.64 -6.33 -33.13
CA LEU A 128 0.61 -6.92 -33.62
C LEU A 128 1.56 -7.15 -32.42
N ALA A 129 2.01 -8.40 -32.24
CA ALA A 129 2.90 -8.82 -31.14
C ALA A 129 2.40 -8.51 -29.71
N GLY A 130 1.09 -8.44 -29.48
CA GLY A 130 0.54 -8.15 -28.15
C GLY A 130 0.69 -6.68 -27.73
N SER A 131 0.93 -5.79 -28.68
CA SER A 131 0.93 -4.34 -28.43
C SER A 131 -0.51 -3.82 -28.33
N PHE A 132 -0.78 -3.06 -27.27
CA PHE A 132 -2.05 -2.34 -27.08
C PHE A 132 -1.74 -0.85 -27.10
N GLY A 133 -2.42 -0.11 -27.98
CA GLY A 133 -2.33 1.35 -27.99
C GLY A 133 -2.85 1.97 -26.68
N PHE A 134 -2.65 3.28 -26.53
CA PHE A 134 -3.18 4.04 -25.37
C PHE A 134 -4.72 4.06 -25.32
N ASN A 135 -5.39 3.72 -26.42
CA ASN A 135 -6.84 3.63 -26.47
C ASN A 135 -7.32 2.30 -25.88
N TRP A 136 -8.05 2.38 -24.76
CA TRP A 136 -8.58 1.20 -24.08
C TRP A 136 -10.02 0.94 -24.53
N ASP A 137 -10.19 0.02 -25.49
CA ASP A 137 -11.51 -0.40 -25.99
C ASP A 137 -12.10 -1.50 -25.09
N ILE A 138 -12.66 -1.07 -23.95
CA ILE A 138 -13.20 -1.97 -22.93
C ILE A 138 -14.32 -2.88 -23.45
N GLN A 139 -15.12 -2.41 -24.42
CA GLN A 139 -16.22 -3.19 -25.01
C GLN A 139 -15.73 -4.47 -25.64
N LYS A 140 -14.54 -4.43 -26.27
CA LYS A 140 -13.90 -5.60 -26.89
C LYS A 140 -13.03 -6.37 -25.91
N LEU A 141 -12.35 -5.65 -25.02
CA LEU A 141 -11.36 -6.21 -24.10
C LEU A 141 -11.95 -6.81 -22.82
N SER A 142 -13.18 -6.50 -22.45
CA SER A 142 -13.84 -7.07 -21.28
C SER A 142 -15.36 -6.86 -21.38
N PRO A 143 -16.07 -7.58 -22.27
CA PRO A 143 -17.50 -7.37 -22.52
C PRO A 143 -18.35 -7.47 -21.24
N GLU A 144 -18.04 -8.44 -20.39
CA GLU A 144 -18.65 -8.63 -19.07
C GLU A 144 -18.46 -7.44 -18.12
N ILE A 145 -17.28 -6.80 -18.13
CA ILE A 145 -17.02 -5.60 -17.32
C ILE A 145 -17.71 -4.38 -17.93
N TRP A 146 -17.83 -4.33 -19.26
CA TRP A 146 -18.57 -3.29 -19.94
C TRP A 146 -20.07 -3.33 -19.59
N GLU A 147 -20.68 -4.52 -19.60
CA GLU A 147 -22.08 -4.70 -19.19
C GLU A 147 -22.28 -4.26 -17.73
N GLU A 148 -21.43 -4.77 -16.82
CA GLU A 148 -21.47 -4.39 -15.41
C GLU A 148 -21.24 -2.87 -15.21
N TYR A 149 -20.41 -2.23 -16.04
CA TYR A 149 -20.23 -0.78 -16.04
C TYR A 149 -21.49 -0.03 -16.49
N GLN A 150 -22.19 -0.50 -17.53
CA GLN A 150 -23.45 0.12 -17.96
C GLN A 150 -24.53 0.04 -16.89
N GLU A 151 -24.61 -1.07 -16.16
CA GLU A 151 -25.51 -1.18 -15.01
C GLU A 151 -25.16 -0.18 -13.90
N LYS A 152 -23.87 -0.04 -13.58
CA LYS A 152 -23.39 0.92 -12.58
C LYS A 152 -23.68 2.37 -12.98
N LEU A 153 -23.53 2.69 -14.27
CA LEU A 153 -23.93 3.99 -14.82
C LEU A 153 -25.44 4.22 -14.63
N ALA A 154 -26.27 3.24 -14.99
CA ALA A 154 -27.72 3.34 -14.85
C ALA A 154 -28.18 3.48 -13.39
N LYS A 155 -27.46 2.86 -12.45
CA LYS A 155 -27.71 2.95 -10.99
C LYS A 155 -27.16 4.24 -10.36
N GLY A 156 -26.46 5.09 -11.12
CA GLY A 156 -25.83 6.31 -10.59
C GLY A 156 -24.63 6.05 -9.67
N GLU A 157 -24.02 4.87 -9.77
CA GLU A 157 -22.88 4.46 -8.93
C GLU A 157 -21.54 5.02 -9.46
N VAL A 158 -21.53 5.53 -10.69
CA VAL A 158 -20.33 6.08 -11.33
C VAL A 158 -20.23 7.58 -11.10
N ARG A 159 -19.08 8.04 -10.61
CA ARG A 159 -18.83 9.45 -10.30
C ARG A 159 -17.74 10.02 -11.20
N ASP A 160 -17.94 11.27 -11.63
CA ASP A 160 -16.93 12.02 -12.39
C ASP A 160 -15.85 12.65 -11.50
N PHE A 161 -16.17 12.84 -10.20
CA PHE A 161 -15.31 13.42 -9.18
C PHE A 161 -15.46 12.69 -7.85
#